data_AF-A0A9Q8TYE5-F1
#
_entry.id   AF-A0A9Q8TYE5-F1
#
_cell.length_a   1.000
_cell.length_b   1.000
_cell.length_c   1.000
_cell.angle_alpha   90.00
_cell.angle_beta   90.00
_cell.angle_gamma   90.00
#
_symmetry.space_group_name_H-M   'P 1'
#
loop_
_entity.id
_entity.type
_entity.pdbx_description
1 polymer ?
#
loop_
_entity_poly.entity_id
_entity_poly.type
_entity_poly.pdbx_seq_one_letter_code
_entity_poly.pdbx_strand_id
1 'polypeptide(L)'
;MKKDLKEAISWLEKILGNHSFQISPLRQEASERSYYRITLKNDSYVLMNNFGSKENAANFIKIQKILKDEKVNVPDIFGFSDELDYLLLEDLGDITLDEYDELSEEDFLNSASVELEKIRSIPNFSIEENISPETHYSQTEEFLNFFYDKKIDVSSEEKLLIEELRNSISEKLAEQAIVPTHFDYERRNMIFYNEKIHIIDFQDLKSGPISMDAASLIFEHKFNYSEELVNRFSRRLIGDGLQTEIYVALAHRSMRIIGTFNRYFKEGKLLNRQKDISLFVDRLLLALRYLNEKDALKVVEKLI
;
A
#
# COMPACT_ATOMS: atom_id res chain seq x y z
N MET A 1 -2.53 30.59 -8.70
CA MET A 1 -1.05 30.49 -8.67
C MET A 1 -0.35 31.62 -7.91
N LYS A 2 -0.34 32.90 -8.36
CA LYS A 2 0.44 33.96 -7.64
C LYS A 2 -0.17 34.44 -6.31
N LYS A 3 -1.49 34.23 -6.09
CA LYS A 3 -2.18 34.64 -4.85
C LYS A 3 -2.02 33.57 -3.78
N ASP A 4 -2.29 32.31 -4.13
CA ASP A 4 -2.15 31.13 -3.27
C ASP A 4 -0.74 30.96 -2.71
N LEU A 5 0.31 31.23 -3.51
CA LEU A 5 1.69 31.10 -3.04
C LEU A 5 2.07 32.14 -1.97
N LYS A 6 1.59 33.38 -2.08
CA LYS A 6 1.86 34.43 -1.08
C LYS A 6 1.15 34.13 0.23
N GLU A 7 -0.08 33.66 0.14
CA GLU A 7 -0.89 33.28 1.31
C GLU A 7 -0.30 32.03 1.98
N ALA A 8 0.16 31.04 1.21
CA ALA A 8 0.89 29.88 1.72
C ALA A 8 2.20 30.26 2.39
N ILE A 9 3.00 31.15 1.80
CA ILE A 9 4.22 31.67 2.44
C ILE A 9 3.88 32.36 3.76
N SER A 10 2.90 33.27 3.79
CA SER A 10 2.53 33.96 5.02
C SER A 10 2.02 33.01 6.11
N TRP A 11 1.27 31.98 5.73
CA TRP A 11 0.82 30.92 6.63
C TRP A 11 2.00 30.11 7.19
N LEU A 12 2.95 29.71 6.34
CA LEU A 12 4.18 29.03 6.74
C LEU A 12 5.02 29.89 7.69
N GLU A 13 5.19 31.19 7.41
CA GLU A 13 5.92 32.12 8.28
C GLU A 13 5.32 32.17 9.69
N LYS A 14 3.98 32.16 9.78
CA LYS A 14 3.26 32.16 11.06
C LYS A 14 3.44 30.86 11.83
N ILE A 15 3.36 29.71 11.16
CA ILE A 15 3.48 28.39 11.81
C ILE A 15 4.91 28.10 12.22
N LEU A 16 5.87 28.38 11.34
CA LEU A 16 7.29 28.11 11.55
C LEU A 16 7.98 29.19 12.39
N GLY A 17 7.33 30.35 12.60
CA GLY A 17 7.91 31.49 13.29
C GLY A 17 9.15 32.08 12.59
N ASN A 18 9.26 31.89 11.27
CA ASN A 18 10.46 32.26 10.49
C ASN A 18 10.09 32.79 9.10
N HIS A 19 10.73 33.89 8.70
CA HIS A 19 10.55 34.55 7.40
C HIS A 19 11.54 34.10 6.31
N SER A 20 12.45 33.19 6.65
CA SER A 20 13.51 32.74 5.75
C SER A 20 13.49 31.22 5.63
N PHE A 21 12.86 30.74 4.56
CA PHE A 21 12.86 29.34 4.14
C PHE A 21 12.92 29.23 2.62
N GLN A 22 13.39 28.09 2.13
CA GLN A 22 13.36 27.74 0.72
C GLN A 22 12.22 26.76 0.47
N ILE A 23 11.55 26.91 -0.67
CA ILE A 23 10.52 25.98 -1.14
C ILE A 23 11.05 25.30 -2.39
N SER A 24 11.13 23.97 -2.37
CA SER A 24 11.49 23.17 -3.54
C SER A 24 10.43 22.09 -3.78
N PRO A 25 9.99 21.85 -5.03
CA PRO A 25 9.08 20.75 -5.31
C PRO A 25 9.75 19.41 -5.00
N LEU A 26 9.01 18.51 -4.36
CA LEU A 26 9.38 17.10 -4.27
C LEU A 26 8.82 16.35 -5.49
N ARG A 27 9.40 15.19 -5.79
CA ARG A 27 9.04 14.40 -6.98
C ARG A 27 7.54 14.04 -6.92
N GLN A 28 6.82 14.34 -7.99
CA GLN A 28 5.43 13.89 -8.15
C GLN A 28 5.44 12.40 -8.50
N GLU A 29 4.94 11.56 -7.61
CA GLU A 29 4.53 10.20 -7.95
C GLU A 29 3.08 10.19 -8.46
N ALA A 30 2.61 9.04 -8.94
CA ALA A 30 1.36 8.84 -9.70
C ALA A 30 0.04 9.28 -9.03
N SER A 31 0.10 9.90 -7.85
CA SER A 31 -1.04 10.56 -7.22
C SER A 31 -1.21 11.98 -7.78
N GLU A 32 -2.39 12.56 -7.61
CA GLU A 32 -2.55 13.98 -7.91
C GLU A 32 -1.71 14.84 -6.93
N ARG A 33 -1.27 14.28 -5.78
CA ARG A 33 -0.51 14.92 -4.69
C ARG A 33 0.76 15.65 -5.10
N SER A 34 0.77 16.95 -4.76
CA SER A 34 1.93 17.82 -4.92
C SER A 34 2.52 18.11 -3.56
N TYR A 35 3.80 17.76 -3.44
CA TYR A 35 4.59 17.90 -2.23
C TYR A 35 5.70 18.92 -2.47
N TYR A 36 5.98 19.75 -1.47
CA TYR A 36 7.08 20.71 -1.50
C TYR A 36 7.88 20.57 -0.22
N ARG A 37 9.20 20.48 -0.34
CA ARG A 37 10.09 20.59 0.81
C ARG A 37 10.26 22.06 1.18
N ILE A 38 10.08 22.35 2.45
CA ILE A 38 10.31 23.65 3.07
C ILE A 38 11.58 23.52 3.91
N THR A 39 12.68 24.14 3.46
CA THR A 39 13.97 24.08 4.14
C THR A 39 14.23 25.35 4.93
N LEU A 40 14.41 25.21 6.23
CA LEU A 40 14.96 26.21 7.13
C LEU A 40 16.40 25.79 7.48
N LYS A 41 17.24 26.75 7.88
CA LYS A 41 18.68 26.56 8.17
C LYS A 41 19.11 25.11 8.52
N ASN A 42 18.55 24.54 9.58
CA ASN A 42 18.87 23.18 10.07
C ASN A 42 17.66 22.22 10.08
N ASP A 43 16.47 22.67 9.66
CA ASP A 43 15.23 21.91 9.79
C ASP A 43 14.52 21.86 8.44
N SER A 44 13.73 20.82 8.20
CA SER A 44 12.90 20.75 6.99
C SER A 44 11.53 20.16 7.27
N TYR A 45 10.59 20.51 6.40
CA TYR A 45 9.18 20.12 6.48
C TYR A 45 8.67 19.77 5.09
N VAL A 46 7.60 18.98 5.03
CA VAL A 46 6.91 18.66 3.78
C VAL A 46 5.55 19.37 3.76
N LEU A 47 5.39 20.31 2.84
CA LEU A 47 4.11 20.92 2.52
C LEU A 47 3.38 20.05 1.50
N MET A 48 2.25 19.48 1.90
CA MET A 48 1.36 18.68 1.06
C MET A 48 0.11 19.49 0.69
N ASN A 49 -0.19 19.60 -0.61
CA ASN A 49 -1.50 20.06 -1.07
C ASN A 49 -2.54 18.94 -0.92
N ASN A 50 -3.78 19.25 -0.56
CA ASN A 50 -4.84 18.28 -0.29
C ASN A 50 -5.96 18.19 -1.37
N PHE A 51 -5.68 18.52 -2.64
CA PHE A 51 -6.59 18.20 -3.78
C PHE A 51 -7.99 18.81 -3.72
N GLY A 52 -8.19 19.87 -2.94
CA GLY A 52 -9.46 20.59 -2.91
C GLY A 52 -10.64 19.77 -2.35
N SER A 53 -10.39 18.77 -1.51
CA SER A 53 -11.44 18.14 -0.69
C SER A 53 -11.11 18.19 0.79
N LYS A 54 -11.89 18.97 1.53
CA LYS A 54 -11.83 19.05 3.00
C LYS A 54 -11.98 17.69 3.67
N GLU A 55 -12.78 16.81 3.08
CA GLU A 55 -13.01 15.46 3.58
C GLU A 55 -11.73 14.61 3.53
N ASN A 56 -10.93 14.74 2.46
CA ASN A 56 -9.67 14.02 2.34
C ASN A 56 -8.63 14.49 3.38
N ALA A 57 -8.54 15.80 3.65
CA ALA A 57 -7.66 16.32 4.71
C ALA A 57 -8.13 15.85 6.08
N ALA A 58 -9.44 15.96 6.34
CA ALA A 58 -10.02 15.52 7.59
C ALA A 58 -9.74 14.03 7.83
N ASN A 59 -9.88 13.20 6.79
CA ASN A 59 -9.55 11.78 6.87
C ASN A 59 -8.04 11.55 7.10
N PHE A 60 -7.16 12.22 6.36
CA PHE A 60 -5.71 12.14 6.57
C PHE A 60 -5.33 12.46 8.02
N ILE A 61 -5.81 13.60 8.55
CA ILE A 61 -5.54 14.04 9.93
C ILE A 61 -6.13 13.04 10.93
N LYS A 62 -7.34 12.54 10.69
CA LYS A 62 -8.01 11.55 11.55
C LYS A 62 -7.18 10.26 11.64
N ILE A 63 -6.78 9.70 10.50
CA ILE A 63 -5.99 8.47 10.47
C ILE A 63 -4.60 8.68 11.08
N GLN A 64 -3.92 9.79 10.74
CA GLN A 64 -2.63 10.13 11.33
C GLN A 64 -2.72 10.19 12.85
N LYS A 65 -3.77 10.82 13.39
CA LYS A 65 -4.00 10.90 14.83
C LYS A 65 -4.22 9.52 15.46
N ILE A 66 -5.08 8.69 14.87
CA ILE A 66 -5.33 7.32 15.34
C ILE A 66 -4.01 6.53 15.41
N LEU A 67 -3.20 6.59 14.35
CA LEU A 67 -1.91 5.91 14.27
C LEU A 67 -0.92 6.44 15.32
N LYS A 68 -0.86 7.75 15.50
CA LYS A 68 0.04 8.37 16.49
C LYS A 68 -0.38 8.03 17.93
N ASP A 69 -1.68 7.99 18.22
CA ASP A 69 -2.22 7.62 19.54
C ASP A 69 -1.82 6.17 19.91
N GLU A 70 -1.76 5.27 18.92
CA GLU A 70 -1.25 3.90 19.05
C GLU A 70 0.28 3.77 18.85
N LYS A 71 1.00 4.90 18.85
CA LYS A 71 2.47 4.99 18.76
C LYS A 71 3.05 4.33 17.51
N VAL A 72 2.28 4.26 16.43
CA VAL A 72 2.79 3.94 15.10
C VAL A 72 3.66 5.11 14.67
N ASN A 73 4.84 4.82 14.13
CA ASN A 73 5.71 5.86 13.61
C ASN A 73 5.12 6.37 12.28
N VAL A 74 4.44 7.50 12.34
CA VAL A 74 3.93 8.25 11.19
C VAL A 74 4.44 9.70 11.27
N PRO A 75 4.60 10.40 10.13
CA PRO A 75 5.00 11.80 10.12
C PRO A 75 4.09 12.65 10.99
N ASP A 76 4.69 13.55 11.77
CA ASP A 76 3.94 14.54 12.53
C ASP A 76 3.27 15.58 11.62
N ILE A 77 2.11 16.09 12.07
CA ILE A 77 1.40 17.20 11.43
C ILE A 77 1.65 18.46 12.25
N PHE A 78 2.40 19.41 11.68
CA PHE A 78 2.71 20.70 12.31
C PHE A 78 1.62 21.75 12.05
N GLY A 79 0.84 21.59 10.98
CA GLY A 79 -0.19 22.56 10.65
C GLY A 79 -1.14 22.10 9.56
N PHE A 80 -2.36 22.61 9.63
CA PHE A 80 -3.39 22.45 8.61
C PHE A 80 -4.03 23.81 8.32
N SER A 81 -4.21 24.13 7.05
CA SER A 81 -4.98 25.28 6.57
C SER A 81 -6.12 24.81 5.69
N ASP A 82 -7.35 24.88 6.22
CA ASP A 82 -8.57 24.59 5.47
C ASP A 82 -8.84 25.62 4.36
N GLU A 83 -8.35 26.86 4.52
CA GLU A 83 -8.54 27.92 3.52
C GLU A 83 -7.58 27.77 2.33
N LEU A 84 -6.39 27.18 2.56
CA LEU A 84 -5.34 27.05 1.56
C LEU A 84 -5.14 25.60 1.08
N ASP A 85 -5.92 24.65 1.60
CA ASP A 85 -5.82 23.21 1.33
C ASP A 85 -4.40 22.64 1.54
N TYR A 86 -3.71 23.11 2.57
CA TYR A 86 -2.34 22.70 2.88
C TYR A 86 -2.21 21.99 4.23
N LEU A 87 -1.37 20.96 4.24
CA LEU A 87 -0.86 20.27 5.42
C LEU A 87 0.65 20.45 5.49
N LEU A 88 1.16 20.82 6.65
CA LEU A 88 2.58 20.89 6.93
C LEU A 88 2.97 19.67 7.77
N LEU A 89 3.83 18.82 7.20
CA LEU A 89 4.21 17.52 7.73
C LEU A 89 5.69 17.51 8.11
N GLU A 90 6.05 16.56 8.96
CA GLU A 90 7.43 16.15 9.20
C GLU A 90 8.10 15.67 7.92
N ASP A 91 9.35 16.11 7.73
CA ASP A 91 10.19 15.67 6.62
C ASP A 91 11.05 14.49 7.07
N LEU A 92 10.69 13.32 6.55
CA LEU A 92 11.38 12.07 6.84
C LEU A 92 12.56 11.80 5.89
N GLY A 93 12.81 12.70 4.93
CA GLY A 93 13.80 12.52 3.86
C GLY A 93 13.19 12.03 2.54
N ASP A 94 14.06 11.64 1.62
CA ASP A 94 13.69 11.32 0.23
C ASP A 94 13.70 9.82 -0.10
N ILE A 95 14.34 9.00 0.75
CA ILE A 95 14.67 7.61 0.40
C ILE A 95 13.69 6.66 1.07
N THR A 96 12.83 6.06 0.26
CA THR A 96 11.93 4.98 0.68
C THR A 96 12.70 3.67 0.82
N LEU A 97 12.16 2.72 1.59
CA LEU A 97 12.84 1.47 1.92
C LEU A 97 12.99 0.49 0.73
N ASP A 98 12.40 0.80 -0.43
CA ASP A 98 12.62 0.04 -1.66
C ASP A 98 13.84 0.54 -2.45
N GLU A 99 14.37 1.71 -2.11
CA GLU A 99 15.63 2.26 -2.61
C GLU A 99 16.74 2.27 -1.53
N TYR A 100 16.40 2.04 -0.26
CA TYR A 100 17.34 1.99 0.86
C TYR A 100 17.98 0.61 1.05
N ASP A 101 19.31 0.53 1.02
CA ASP A 101 20.08 -0.73 1.03
C ASP A 101 20.90 -0.97 2.31
N GLU A 102 20.86 -0.07 3.30
CA GLU A 102 21.65 -0.20 4.53
C GLU A 102 20.99 -1.09 5.61
N LEU A 103 19.68 -1.37 5.48
CA LEU A 103 18.96 -2.27 6.39
C LEU A 103 18.99 -3.72 5.88
N SER A 104 19.42 -4.65 6.73
CA SER A 104 19.31 -6.07 6.41
C SER A 104 17.83 -6.49 6.25
N GLU A 105 17.57 -7.54 5.46
CA GLU A 105 16.20 -8.06 5.27
C GLU A 105 15.54 -8.43 6.60
N GLU A 106 16.32 -9.00 7.51
CA GLU A 106 15.85 -9.40 8.83
C GLU A 106 15.53 -8.19 9.72
N ASP A 107 16.38 -7.17 9.76
CA ASP A 107 16.16 -5.96 10.55
C ASP A 107 14.96 -5.16 10.02
N PHE A 108 14.82 -5.09 8.69
CA PHE A 108 13.66 -4.50 8.04
C PHE A 108 12.38 -5.24 8.44
N LEU A 109 12.32 -6.57 8.24
CA LEU A 109 11.12 -7.34 8.55
C LEU A 109 10.76 -7.29 10.04
N ASN A 110 11.76 -7.29 10.93
CA ASN A 110 11.54 -7.10 12.37
C ASN A 110 10.91 -5.74 12.67
N SER A 111 11.48 -4.66 12.14
CA SER A 111 11.02 -3.29 12.39
C SER A 111 9.63 -3.04 11.80
N ALA A 112 9.39 -3.50 10.56
CA ALA A 112 8.09 -3.41 9.90
C ALA A 112 7.02 -4.25 10.62
N SER A 113 7.38 -5.44 11.12
CA SER A 113 6.44 -6.26 11.89
C SER A 113 5.99 -5.56 13.17
N VAL A 114 6.89 -4.85 13.87
CA VAL A 114 6.54 -4.09 15.07
C VAL A 114 5.54 -2.97 14.77
N GLU A 115 5.75 -2.20 13.70
CA GLU A 115 4.80 -1.14 13.33
C GLU A 115 3.46 -1.71 12.85
N LEU A 116 3.46 -2.85 12.14
CA LEU A 116 2.25 -3.53 11.70
C LEU A 116 1.44 -4.12 12.88
N GLU A 117 2.11 -4.67 13.89
CA GLU A 117 1.48 -5.15 15.13
C GLU A 117 0.72 -4.01 15.85
N LYS A 118 1.31 -2.81 15.89
CA LYS A 118 0.63 -1.62 16.46
C LYS A 118 -0.61 -1.24 15.65
N ILE A 119 -0.51 -1.18 14.32
CA ILE A 119 -1.65 -0.87 13.43
C ILE A 119 -2.79 -1.86 13.66
N ARG A 120 -2.50 -3.16 13.67
CA ARG A 120 -3.52 -4.21 13.83
C ARG A 120 -4.20 -4.20 15.20
N SER A 121 -3.52 -3.64 16.20
CA SER A 121 -3.99 -3.60 17.58
C SER A 121 -4.82 -2.35 17.90
N ILE A 122 -5.06 -1.45 16.94
CA ILE A 122 -5.87 -0.24 17.16
C ILE A 122 -7.27 -0.65 17.68
N PRO A 123 -7.64 -0.25 18.91
CA PRO A 123 -8.90 -0.67 19.52
C PRO A 123 -10.09 0.05 18.90
N ASN A 124 -11.22 -0.64 18.78
CA ASN A 124 -12.48 -0.08 18.28
C ASN A 124 -12.34 0.66 16.94
N PHE A 125 -11.45 0.16 16.05
CA PHE A 125 -11.28 0.71 14.72
C PHE A 125 -12.53 0.43 13.87
N SER A 126 -13.51 1.30 13.97
CA SER A 126 -14.71 1.32 13.15
C SER A 126 -14.62 2.50 12.20
N ILE A 127 -13.98 2.30 11.06
CA ILE A 127 -14.27 3.12 9.89
C ILE A 127 -15.46 2.44 9.22
N GLU A 128 -16.50 3.21 8.93
CA GLU A 128 -17.82 2.77 8.44
C GLU A 128 -17.78 2.01 7.09
N GLU A 129 -16.60 1.77 6.54
CA GLU A 129 -16.36 1.07 5.28
C GLU A 129 -15.63 -0.26 5.53
N ASN A 130 -16.29 -1.21 6.20
CA ASN A 130 -15.85 -2.60 6.10
C ASN A 130 -15.88 -3.00 4.62
N ILE A 131 -14.77 -3.54 4.12
CA ILE A 131 -14.75 -4.14 2.79
C ILE A 131 -15.72 -5.32 2.83
N SER A 132 -16.82 -5.20 2.09
CA SER A 132 -17.79 -6.29 1.97
C SER A 132 -17.19 -7.44 1.16
N PRO A 133 -17.66 -8.68 1.32
CA PRO A 133 -17.28 -9.79 0.45
C PRO A 133 -17.39 -9.42 -1.04
N GLU A 134 -18.48 -8.75 -1.44
CA GLU A 134 -18.73 -8.25 -2.82
C GLU A 134 -17.61 -7.33 -3.32
N THR A 135 -17.03 -6.55 -2.41
CA THR A 135 -15.91 -5.67 -2.73
C THR A 135 -14.68 -6.50 -3.14
N HIS A 136 -14.40 -7.62 -2.47
CA HIS A 136 -13.28 -8.51 -2.83
C HIS A 136 -13.45 -9.11 -4.24
N TYR A 137 -14.66 -9.53 -4.62
CA TYR A 137 -14.93 -9.99 -5.99
C TYR A 137 -14.71 -8.86 -7.00
N SER A 138 -15.32 -7.69 -6.76
CA SER A 138 -15.23 -6.53 -7.66
C SER A 138 -13.78 -6.10 -7.94
N GLN A 139 -12.91 -6.19 -6.93
CA GLN A 139 -11.49 -5.86 -7.05
C GLN A 139 -10.72 -6.76 -8.01
N THR A 140 -11.20 -7.99 -8.25
CA THR A 140 -10.52 -8.97 -9.09
C THR A 140 -11.20 -9.17 -10.45
N GLU A 141 -12.30 -8.49 -10.75
CA GLU A 141 -13.01 -8.60 -12.04
C GLU A 141 -12.11 -8.28 -13.25
N GLU A 142 -11.29 -7.24 -13.14
CA GLU A 142 -10.38 -6.83 -14.22
C GLU A 142 -9.31 -7.90 -14.54
N PHE A 143 -9.09 -8.86 -13.64
CA PHE A 143 -8.20 -9.99 -13.89
C PHE A 143 -8.75 -10.91 -15.00
N LEU A 144 -10.07 -11.08 -15.07
CA LEU A 144 -10.70 -11.86 -16.14
C LEU A 144 -10.45 -11.20 -17.50
N ASN A 145 -10.55 -9.87 -17.56
CA ASN A 145 -10.26 -9.12 -18.78
C ASN A 145 -8.83 -9.37 -19.27
N PHE A 146 -7.85 -9.42 -18.37
CA PHE A 146 -6.46 -9.72 -18.72
C PHE A 146 -6.30 -11.08 -19.42
N PHE A 147 -7.00 -12.12 -18.94
CA PHE A 147 -7.02 -13.43 -19.61
C PHE A 147 -7.56 -13.35 -21.04
N TYR A 148 -8.62 -12.57 -21.26
CA TYR A 148 -9.23 -12.41 -22.58
C TYR A 148 -8.35 -11.62 -23.56
N ASP A 149 -7.62 -10.61 -23.05
CA ASP A 149 -6.84 -9.70 -23.90
C ASP A 149 -5.55 -10.29 -24.45
N LYS A 150 -4.95 -11.24 -23.71
CA LYS A 150 -3.66 -11.84 -24.09
C LYS A 150 -3.74 -12.71 -25.34
N LYS A 151 -4.91 -12.92 -25.93
CA LYS A 151 -5.16 -13.78 -27.11
C LYS A 151 -4.62 -15.21 -26.92
N ILE A 152 -4.61 -15.69 -25.67
CA ILE A 152 -4.24 -17.06 -25.34
C ILE A 152 -5.42 -17.96 -25.69
N ASP A 153 -5.12 -19.16 -26.21
CA ASP A 153 -6.14 -20.17 -26.47
C ASP A 153 -6.59 -20.80 -25.14
N VAL A 154 -7.69 -20.27 -24.62
CA VAL A 154 -8.32 -20.69 -23.36
C VAL A 154 -9.71 -21.21 -23.65
N SER A 155 -9.95 -22.47 -23.30
CA SER A 155 -11.25 -23.13 -23.48
C SER A 155 -12.33 -22.53 -22.57
N SER A 156 -13.60 -22.85 -22.82
CA SER A 156 -14.71 -22.36 -21.97
C SER A 156 -14.62 -22.95 -20.56
N GLU A 157 -14.15 -24.18 -20.45
CA GLU A 157 -13.92 -24.90 -19.19
C GLU A 157 -12.83 -24.23 -18.35
N GLU A 158 -11.72 -23.82 -18.99
CA GLU A 158 -10.63 -23.12 -18.30
C GLU A 158 -11.05 -21.71 -17.82
N LYS A 159 -11.92 -21.02 -18.57
CA LYS A 159 -12.48 -19.74 -18.13
C LYS A 159 -13.34 -19.92 -16.88
N LEU A 160 -14.25 -20.89 -16.91
CA LEU A 160 -15.09 -21.20 -15.76
C LEU A 160 -14.24 -21.58 -14.54
N LEU A 161 -13.17 -22.37 -14.73
CA LEU A 161 -12.25 -22.74 -13.66
C LEU A 161 -11.57 -21.53 -13.01
N ILE A 162 -11.11 -20.54 -13.80
CA ILE A 162 -10.53 -19.30 -13.27
C ILE A 162 -11.58 -18.45 -12.55
N GLU A 163 -12.83 -18.45 -13.05
CA GLU A 163 -13.92 -17.76 -12.38
C GLU A 163 -14.25 -18.37 -11.02
N GLU A 164 -14.36 -19.70 -10.94
CA GLU A 164 -14.56 -20.45 -9.70
C GLU A 164 -13.40 -20.25 -8.71
N LEU A 165 -12.16 -20.26 -9.21
CA LEU A 165 -10.98 -19.97 -8.38
C LEU A 165 -11.06 -18.56 -7.77
N ARG A 166 -11.32 -17.52 -8.58
CA ARG A 166 -11.44 -16.13 -8.11
C ARG A 166 -12.50 -16.00 -7.03
N ASN A 167 -13.64 -16.66 -7.22
CA ASN A 167 -14.74 -16.65 -6.27
C ASN A 167 -14.32 -17.32 -4.95
N SER A 168 -13.76 -18.53 -5.01
CA SER A 168 -13.27 -19.27 -3.85
C SER A 168 -12.20 -18.49 -3.06
N ILE A 169 -11.26 -17.83 -3.74
CA ILE A 169 -10.26 -16.98 -3.10
C ILE A 169 -10.89 -15.77 -2.42
N SER A 170 -11.86 -15.11 -3.06
CA SER A 170 -12.56 -13.96 -2.49
C SER A 170 -13.39 -14.34 -1.26
N GLU A 171 -14.04 -15.51 -1.28
CA GLU A 171 -14.79 -16.07 -0.14
C GLU A 171 -13.87 -16.36 1.03
N LYS A 172 -12.80 -17.14 0.80
CA LYS A 172 -11.81 -17.46 1.83
C LYS A 172 -11.17 -16.22 2.44
N LEU A 173 -10.97 -15.16 1.64
CA LEU A 173 -10.43 -13.89 2.11
C LEU A 173 -11.43 -13.14 3.00
N ALA A 174 -12.71 -13.13 2.62
CA ALA A 174 -13.78 -12.48 3.37
C ALA A 174 -14.11 -13.17 4.71
N GLU A 175 -13.80 -14.47 4.84
CA GLU A 175 -13.98 -15.24 6.08
C GLU A 175 -12.89 -14.96 7.14
N GLN A 176 -11.80 -14.28 6.77
CA GLN A 176 -10.72 -14.00 7.70
C GLN A 176 -11.11 -12.97 8.77
N ALA A 177 -10.39 -12.99 9.88
CA ALA A 177 -10.50 -11.95 10.90
C ALA A 177 -10.25 -10.56 10.27
N ILE A 178 -11.10 -9.60 10.62
CA ILE A 178 -11.02 -8.23 10.14
C ILE A 178 -10.25 -7.37 11.14
N VAL A 179 -9.23 -6.66 10.66
CA VAL A 179 -8.33 -5.81 11.44
C VAL A 179 -8.05 -4.51 10.68
N PRO A 180 -7.56 -3.45 11.35
CA PRO A 180 -7.01 -2.28 10.67
C PRO A 180 -5.92 -2.71 9.68
N THR A 181 -6.06 -2.28 8.43
CA THR A 181 -5.28 -2.74 7.28
C THR A 181 -4.90 -1.57 6.39
N HIS A 182 -3.62 -1.45 6.06
CA HIS A 182 -3.06 -0.39 5.21
C HIS A 182 -3.28 -0.65 3.71
N PHE A 183 -3.39 -1.92 3.31
CA PHE A 183 -3.54 -2.40 1.92
C PHE A 183 -2.31 -2.23 1.02
N ASP A 184 -1.40 -1.32 1.35
CA ASP A 184 -0.14 -1.09 0.64
C ASP A 184 1.05 -1.04 1.62
N TYR A 185 1.05 -1.97 2.59
CA TYR A 185 2.13 -2.13 3.57
C TYR A 185 3.36 -2.78 2.95
N GLU A 186 4.13 -2.00 2.18
CA GLU A 186 5.32 -2.44 1.45
C GLU A 186 6.42 -1.37 1.49
N ARG A 187 7.66 -1.70 1.11
CA ARG A 187 8.85 -0.87 1.39
C ARG A 187 8.77 0.54 0.82
N ARG A 188 8.14 0.73 -0.35
CA ARG A 188 7.97 2.05 -0.96
C ARG A 188 7.12 3.02 -0.11
N ASN A 189 6.31 2.49 0.80
CA ASN A 189 5.47 3.25 1.72
C ASN A 189 6.09 3.33 3.13
N MET A 190 7.41 3.15 3.22
CA MET A 190 8.15 3.21 4.47
C MET A 190 9.46 3.97 4.28
N ILE A 191 9.81 4.80 5.27
CA ILE A 191 11.07 5.56 5.28
C ILE A 191 11.84 5.22 6.56
N PHE A 192 13.13 4.97 6.44
CA PHE A 192 14.01 4.82 7.60
C PHE A 192 14.56 6.18 8.02
N TYR A 193 14.14 6.63 9.20
CA TYR A 193 14.45 7.96 9.72
C TYR A 193 14.69 7.87 11.23
N ASN A 194 15.75 8.51 11.73
CA ASN A 194 16.16 8.47 13.14
C ASN A 194 16.15 7.03 13.74
N GLU A 195 16.80 6.11 13.02
CA GLU A 195 16.95 4.69 13.39
C GLU A 195 15.61 3.91 13.49
N LYS A 196 14.53 4.43 12.89
CA LYS A 196 13.21 3.82 12.92
C LYS A 196 12.52 3.85 11.58
N ILE A 197 11.72 2.82 11.32
CA ILE A 197 10.79 2.81 10.20
C ILE A 197 9.60 3.73 10.51
N HIS A 198 9.29 4.61 9.58
CA HIS A 198 8.10 5.46 9.56
C HIS A 198 7.20 5.05 8.39
N ILE A 199 5.91 4.98 8.64
CA ILE A 199 4.88 4.58 7.67
C ILE A 199 4.31 5.84 7.02
N ILE A 200 4.22 5.84 5.69
CA ILE A 200 3.60 6.89 4.87
C ILE A 200 2.47 6.30 4.03
N ASP A 201 1.70 7.15 3.32
CA ASP A 201 0.57 6.73 2.47
C ASP A 201 -0.54 5.95 3.23
N PHE A 202 -0.69 6.25 4.53
CA PHE A 202 -1.60 5.56 5.44
C PHE A 202 -3.04 6.06 5.39
N GLN A 203 -3.37 7.11 4.63
CA GLN A 203 -4.70 7.74 4.69
C GLN A 203 -5.86 6.84 4.27
N ASP A 204 -5.56 5.79 3.51
CA ASP A 204 -6.53 4.80 3.04
C ASP A 204 -6.65 3.59 3.98
N LEU A 205 -6.12 3.70 5.20
CA LEU A 205 -6.28 2.70 6.27
C LEU A 205 -7.76 2.39 6.49
N LYS A 206 -8.14 1.11 6.34
CA LYS A 206 -9.52 0.62 6.50
C LYS A 206 -9.53 -0.75 7.18
N SER A 207 -10.72 -1.24 7.50
CA SER A 207 -10.90 -2.59 8.00
C SER A 207 -10.74 -3.61 6.87
N GLY A 208 -9.86 -4.59 7.06
CA GLY A 208 -9.56 -5.61 6.06
C GLY A 208 -9.09 -6.95 6.64
N PRO A 209 -8.92 -7.97 5.78
CA PRO A 209 -8.47 -9.30 6.18
C PRO A 209 -7.08 -9.27 6.85
N ILE A 210 -6.93 -9.99 7.97
CA ILE A 210 -5.71 -10.03 8.79
C ILE A 210 -4.43 -10.37 8.02
N SER A 211 -4.54 -11.13 6.94
CA SER A 211 -3.39 -11.56 6.16
C SER A 211 -2.96 -10.57 5.06
N MET A 212 -3.75 -9.53 4.77
CA MET A 212 -3.53 -8.65 3.61
C MET A 212 -2.19 -7.89 3.67
N ASP A 213 -1.93 -7.17 4.77
CA ASP A 213 -0.67 -6.44 4.93
C ASP A 213 0.52 -7.40 5.14
N ALA A 214 0.29 -8.60 5.70
CA ALA A 214 1.34 -9.61 5.84
C ALA A 214 1.76 -10.16 4.47
N ALA A 215 0.81 -10.41 3.57
CA ALA A 215 1.10 -10.80 2.20
C ALA A 215 1.84 -9.70 1.44
N SER A 216 1.44 -8.42 1.63
CA SER A 216 2.12 -7.26 1.07
C SER A 216 3.58 -7.16 1.50
N LEU A 217 3.85 -7.38 2.80
CA LEU A 217 5.19 -7.29 3.38
C LEU A 217 6.09 -8.46 2.99
N ILE A 218 5.59 -9.70 3.10
CA ILE A 218 6.39 -10.93 2.92
C ILE A 218 6.60 -11.25 1.44
N PHE A 219 5.63 -10.95 0.58
CA PHE A 219 5.68 -11.31 -0.84
C PHE A 219 5.76 -10.09 -1.76
N GLU A 220 6.49 -9.08 -1.30
CA GLU A 220 6.76 -7.87 -2.07
C GLU A 220 7.38 -8.22 -3.44
N HIS A 221 6.99 -7.49 -4.48
CA HIS A 221 7.24 -7.88 -5.87
C HIS A 221 8.72 -7.72 -6.31
N LYS A 222 9.49 -6.85 -5.65
CA LYS A 222 10.93 -6.63 -5.94
C LYS A 222 11.87 -7.47 -5.07
N PHE A 223 11.39 -8.04 -3.96
CA PHE A 223 12.23 -8.68 -2.94
C PHE A 223 11.83 -10.15 -2.79
N ASN A 224 12.81 -11.04 -2.65
CA ASN A 224 12.58 -12.46 -2.41
C ASN A 224 13.31 -12.88 -1.15
N TYR A 225 12.58 -13.01 -0.04
CA TYR A 225 13.14 -13.46 1.22
C TYR A 225 13.38 -14.97 1.20
N SER A 226 14.32 -15.43 2.05
CA SER A 226 14.54 -16.86 2.26
C SER A 226 13.28 -17.53 2.84
N GLU A 227 13.12 -18.83 2.58
CA GLU A 227 12.02 -19.61 3.13
C GLU A 227 11.99 -19.56 4.67
N GLU A 228 13.16 -19.49 5.31
CA GLU A 228 13.28 -19.31 6.75
C GLU A 228 12.63 -18.00 7.22
N LEU A 229 12.96 -16.88 6.58
CA LEU A 229 12.38 -15.57 6.91
C LEU A 229 10.88 -15.56 6.64
N VAL A 230 10.44 -16.07 5.49
CA VAL A 230 9.01 -16.18 5.14
C VAL A 230 8.25 -16.95 6.23
N ASN A 231 8.73 -18.13 6.63
CA ASN A 231 8.07 -18.96 7.63
C ASN A 231 8.10 -18.34 9.03
N ARG A 232 9.17 -17.65 9.41
CA ARG A 232 9.29 -16.99 10.71
C ARG A 232 8.38 -15.78 10.81
N PHE A 233 8.38 -14.91 9.80
CA PHE A 233 7.58 -13.69 9.82
C PHE A 233 6.10 -13.95 9.53
N SER A 234 5.75 -14.99 8.76
CA SER A 234 4.36 -15.44 8.64
C SER A 234 3.76 -15.77 10.01
N ARG A 235 4.48 -16.59 10.81
CA ARG A 235 4.06 -16.96 12.17
C ARG A 235 4.00 -15.76 13.10
N ARG A 236 4.97 -14.85 13.02
CA ARG A 236 5.00 -13.64 13.83
C ARG A 236 3.82 -12.72 13.55
N LEU A 237 3.53 -12.45 12.28
CA LEU A 237 2.59 -11.40 11.89
C LEU A 237 1.14 -11.76 12.18
N ILE A 238 0.75 -13.00 11.90
CA ILE A 238 -0.66 -13.41 12.00
C ILE A 238 -0.89 -14.58 12.96
N GLY A 239 0.15 -15.30 13.37
CA GLY A 239 0.06 -16.44 14.27
C GLY A 239 0.40 -17.78 13.62
N ASP A 240 0.63 -18.79 14.46
CA ASP A 240 0.91 -20.15 14.02
C ASP A 240 -0.30 -20.77 13.31
N GLY A 241 -0.04 -21.45 12.19
CA GLY A 241 -1.06 -22.17 11.43
C GLY A 241 -1.84 -21.33 10.41
N LEU A 242 -1.65 -19.99 10.38
CA LEU A 242 -2.40 -19.10 9.49
C LEU A 242 -1.68 -18.80 8.15
N GLN A 243 -0.69 -19.63 7.80
CA GLN A 243 0.10 -19.41 6.58
C GLN A 243 -0.76 -19.49 5.31
N THR A 244 -1.80 -20.33 5.30
CA THR A 244 -2.75 -20.46 4.19
C THR A 244 -3.45 -19.14 3.90
N GLU A 245 -3.82 -18.38 4.93
CA GLU A 245 -4.50 -17.10 4.85
C GLU A 245 -3.64 -16.07 4.11
N ILE A 246 -2.33 -16.05 4.35
CA ILE A 246 -1.37 -15.20 3.62
C ILE A 246 -1.37 -15.55 2.14
N TYR A 247 -1.35 -16.83 1.79
CA TYR A 247 -1.37 -17.23 0.39
C TYR A 247 -2.71 -16.97 -0.30
N VAL A 248 -3.83 -17.03 0.43
CA VAL A 248 -5.13 -16.57 -0.08
C VAL A 248 -5.08 -15.06 -0.38
N ALA A 249 -4.58 -14.25 0.55
CA ALA A 249 -4.41 -12.81 0.33
C ALA A 249 -3.41 -12.50 -0.80
N LEU A 250 -2.33 -13.29 -0.93
CA LEU A 250 -1.37 -13.15 -2.01
C LEU A 250 -2.02 -13.41 -3.36
N ALA A 251 -2.79 -14.50 -3.50
CA ALA A 251 -3.52 -14.81 -4.72
C ALA A 251 -4.49 -13.67 -5.09
N HIS A 252 -5.29 -13.21 -4.13
CA HIS A 252 -6.24 -12.12 -4.33
C HIS A 252 -5.56 -10.82 -4.76
N ARG A 253 -4.54 -10.37 -4.01
CA ARG A 253 -3.75 -9.16 -4.29
C ARG A 253 -3.13 -9.24 -5.68
N SER A 254 -2.53 -10.36 -6.05
CA SER A 254 -1.92 -10.55 -7.37
C SER A 254 -2.95 -10.44 -8.49
N MET A 255 -4.11 -11.13 -8.38
CA MET A 255 -5.19 -11.02 -9.37
C MET A 255 -5.65 -9.56 -9.55
N ARG A 256 -5.91 -8.86 -8.43
CA ARG A 256 -6.33 -7.45 -8.41
C ARG A 256 -5.32 -6.55 -9.12
N ILE A 257 -4.04 -6.69 -8.81
CA ILE A 257 -2.98 -5.84 -9.39
C ILE A 257 -2.80 -6.14 -10.88
N ILE A 258 -2.78 -7.41 -11.29
CA ILE A 258 -2.67 -7.82 -12.70
C ILE A 258 -3.80 -7.18 -13.53
N GLY A 259 -5.05 -7.31 -13.06
CA GLY A 259 -6.20 -6.70 -13.72
C GLY A 259 -6.12 -5.17 -13.78
N THR A 260 -5.78 -4.54 -12.66
CA THR A 260 -5.64 -3.07 -12.57
C THR A 260 -4.57 -2.54 -13.52
N PHE A 261 -3.41 -3.19 -13.57
CA PHE A 261 -2.30 -2.81 -14.45
C PHE A 261 -2.69 -3.00 -15.92
N ASN A 262 -3.33 -4.12 -16.27
CA ASN A 262 -3.84 -4.34 -17.62
C ASN A 262 -4.76 -3.22 -18.09
N ARG A 263 -5.72 -2.81 -17.24
CA ARG A 263 -6.61 -1.68 -17.52
C ARG A 263 -5.84 -0.38 -17.71
N TYR A 264 -4.93 -0.04 -16.80
CA TYR A 264 -4.11 1.18 -16.91
C TYR A 264 -3.27 1.22 -18.19
N PHE A 265 -2.68 0.10 -18.59
CA PHE A 265 -1.90 0.03 -19.83
C PHE A 265 -2.77 0.27 -21.06
N LYS A 266 -3.99 -0.27 -21.09
CA LYS A 266 -4.97 0.01 -22.16
C LYS A 266 -5.37 1.48 -22.22
N GLU A 267 -5.45 2.14 -21.07
CA GLU A 267 -5.71 3.59 -20.97
C GLU A 267 -4.47 4.45 -21.28
N GLY A 268 -3.33 3.86 -21.63
CA GLY A 268 -2.09 4.58 -21.91
C GLY A 268 -1.34 5.08 -20.66
N LYS A 269 -1.71 4.62 -19.47
CA LYS A 269 -1.10 4.98 -18.19
C LYS A 269 -0.05 3.94 -17.77
N LEU A 270 0.96 4.38 -17.01
CA LEU A 270 2.00 3.51 -16.41
C LEU A 270 2.71 2.56 -17.39
N LEU A 271 2.81 2.91 -18.68
CA LEU A 271 3.38 2.03 -19.71
C LEU A 271 4.83 1.59 -19.41
N ASN A 272 5.58 2.38 -18.65
CA ASN A 272 6.92 2.06 -18.16
C ASN A 272 6.95 0.87 -17.18
N ARG A 273 5.80 0.46 -16.64
CA ARG A 273 5.65 -0.64 -15.67
C ARG A 273 5.09 -1.92 -16.29
N GLN A 274 4.94 -2.01 -17.62
CA GLN A 274 4.38 -3.20 -18.28
C GLN A 274 5.13 -4.49 -17.91
N LYS A 275 6.44 -4.42 -17.74
CA LYS A 275 7.27 -5.56 -17.32
C LYS A 275 6.96 -6.04 -15.90
N ASP A 276 6.42 -5.20 -15.03
CA ASP A 276 6.15 -5.55 -13.63
C ASP A 276 5.02 -6.57 -13.53
N ILE A 277 4.16 -6.70 -14.55
CA ILE A 277 3.03 -7.64 -14.54
C ILE A 277 3.48 -9.09 -14.35
N SER A 278 4.65 -9.47 -14.87
CA SER A 278 5.19 -10.82 -14.71
C SER A 278 5.52 -11.13 -13.26
N LEU A 279 5.98 -10.14 -12.49
CA LEU A 279 6.27 -10.29 -11.06
C LEU A 279 4.99 -10.65 -10.28
N PHE A 280 3.86 -10.03 -10.62
CA PHE A 280 2.58 -10.34 -10.00
C PHE A 280 2.02 -11.70 -10.44
N VAL A 281 2.24 -12.10 -11.71
CA VAL A 281 1.91 -13.45 -12.19
C VAL A 281 2.73 -14.50 -11.43
N ASP A 282 4.03 -14.29 -11.23
CA ASP A 282 4.88 -15.20 -10.46
C ASP A 282 4.40 -15.35 -9.01
N ARG A 283 3.96 -14.25 -8.38
CA ARG A 283 3.35 -14.28 -7.04
C ARG A 283 2.02 -15.03 -7.02
N LEU A 284 1.19 -14.88 -8.06
CA LEU A 284 -0.04 -15.67 -8.17
C LEU A 284 0.27 -17.16 -8.30
N LEU A 285 1.22 -17.54 -9.16
CA LEU A 285 1.63 -18.94 -9.33
C LEU A 285 2.21 -19.54 -8.05
N LEU A 286 3.01 -18.77 -7.30
CA LEU A 286 3.51 -19.15 -5.99
C LEU A 286 2.35 -19.46 -5.02
N ALA A 287 1.35 -18.59 -4.96
CA ALA A 287 0.17 -18.78 -4.12
C ALA A 287 -0.64 -20.02 -4.52
N LEU A 288 -0.93 -20.20 -5.81
CA LEU A 288 -1.70 -21.36 -6.28
C LEU A 288 -0.98 -22.68 -6.03
N ARG A 289 0.36 -22.69 -6.14
CA ARG A 289 1.16 -23.87 -5.80
C ARG A 289 1.03 -24.24 -4.33
N TYR A 290 1.09 -23.25 -3.44
CA TYR A 290 0.90 -23.47 -2.00
C TYR A 290 -0.52 -23.94 -1.68
N LEU A 291 -1.53 -23.32 -2.29
CA LEU A 291 -2.95 -23.66 -2.09
C LEU A 291 -3.38 -24.97 -2.78
N ASN A 292 -2.45 -25.63 -3.48
CA ASN A 292 -2.69 -26.89 -4.20
C ASN A 292 -3.77 -26.80 -5.30
N GLU A 293 -3.93 -25.61 -5.90
CA GLU A 293 -4.89 -25.32 -6.99
C GLU A 293 -4.32 -25.75 -8.35
N LYS A 294 -4.02 -27.04 -8.50
CA LYS A 294 -3.19 -27.58 -9.60
C LYS A 294 -3.72 -27.27 -11.00
N ASP A 295 -5.03 -27.35 -11.21
CA ASP A 295 -5.61 -27.14 -12.54
C ASP A 295 -5.67 -25.65 -12.89
N ALA A 296 -6.05 -24.80 -11.94
CA ALA A 296 -6.00 -23.36 -12.15
C ALA A 296 -4.56 -22.86 -12.34
N LEU A 297 -3.59 -23.45 -11.64
CA LEU A 297 -2.16 -23.17 -11.83
C LEU A 297 -1.72 -23.40 -13.27
N LYS A 298 -2.08 -24.54 -13.89
CA LYS A 298 -1.75 -24.82 -15.31
C LYS A 298 -2.36 -23.79 -16.26
N VAL A 299 -3.57 -23.31 -15.95
CA VAL A 299 -4.24 -22.29 -16.77
C VAL A 299 -3.53 -20.94 -16.64
N VAL A 300 -3.18 -20.53 -15.41
CA VAL A 300 -2.44 -19.27 -15.15
C VAL A 300 -1.04 -19.33 -15.75
N GLU A 301 -0.37 -20.49 -15.78
CA GLU A 301 0.94 -20.66 -16.44
C GLU A 301 0.92 -20.30 -17.93
N LYS A 302 -0.24 -20.40 -18.60
CA LYS A 302 -0.38 -19.96 -20.00
C LYS A 302 -0.24 -18.44 -20.20
N LEU A 303 -0.30 -17.65 -19.12
CA LEU A 303 -0.16 -16.19 -19.16
C LEU A 303 1.29 -15.70 -19.36
N ILE A 304 2.27 -16.59 -19.13
CA ILE A 304 3.72 -16.36 -19.30
C ILE A 304 4.09 -16.55 -20.78
#